data_AF-A0A836RUN6-F1
#
_entry.id   AF-A0A836RUN6-F1
#
_cell.length_a   1.000
_cell.length_b   1.000
_cell.length_c   1.000
_cell.angle_alpha   90.00
_cell.angle_beta   90.00
_cell.angle_gamma   90.00
#
_symmetry.space_group_name_H-M   'P 1'
#
loop_
_entity.id
_entity.type
_entity.pdbx_description
1 polymer ?
#
loop_
_entity_poly.entity_id
_entity_poly.type
_entity_poly.pdbx_seq_one_letter_code
_entity_poly.pdbx_strand_id
1 'polypeptide(L)'
;LIVRGQFVGIYIADKISRTNEEFIDYIKMLDAQGNCGRKSVSIYPDGSVKPCQFVDWVSLGNVRRKQLRKILNPENPELKPFLEIERYLRGPKCSKCPFRRICGGGSRGRALEFYGDEWGDDPLCFIDPIEIARKRGIDPAAIV
;
A
#
# COMPACT_ATOMS: atom_id res chain seq x y z
N LEU A 1 3.73 -8.69 -14.36
CA LEU A 1 4.11 -8.54 -12.93
C LEU A 1 3.27 -7.43 -12.29
N ILE A 2 2.08 -7.78 -11.78
CA ILE A 2 1.20 -6.81 -11.10
C ILE A 2 1.34 -7.06 -9.60
N VAL A 3 2.30 -6.36 -9.01
CA VAL A 3 2.41 -6.33 -7.56
C VAL A 3 1.66 -5.10 -7.10
N ARG A 4 0.43 -5.33 -6.63
CA ARG A 4 -0.54 -4.36 -6.09
C ARG A 4 -1.21 -3.43 -7.09
N GLY A 5 -2.34 -3.90 -7.61
CA GLY A 5 -3.38 -3.09 -8.21
C GLY A 5 -4.57 -2.92 -7.27
N GLN A 6 -4.40 -2.52 -6.00
CA GLN A 6 -5.56 -2.28 -5.14
C GLN A 6 -6.48 -1.19 -5.71
N PHE A 7 -5.93 -0.24 -6.49
CA PHE A 7 -6.73 0.70 -7.28
C PHE A 7 -7.64 0.00 -8.31
N VAL A 8 -7.27 -1.18 -8.82
CA VAL A 8 -8.15 -2.02 -9.64
C VAL A 8 -9.28 -2.60 -8.80
N GLY A 9 -8.98 -3.04 -7.57
CA GLY A 9 -10.00 -3.46 -6.61
C GLY A 9 -11.00 -2.35 -6.30
N ILE A 10 -10.51 -1.12 -6.05
CA ILE A 10 -11.34 0.07 -5.82
C ILE A 10 -12.20 0.38 -7.05
N TYR A 11 -11.62 0.29 -8.25
CA TYR A 11 -12.35 0.45 -9.51
C TYR A 11 -13.47 -0.59 -9.64
N ILE A 12 -13.15 -1.87 -9.42
CA ILE A 12 -14.12 -2.96 -9.51
C ILE A 12 -15.23 -2.73 -8.49
N ALA A 13 -14.90 -2.42 -7.24
CA ALA A 13 -15.89 -2.06 -6.21
C ALA A 13 -16.80 -0.92 -6.70
N ASP A 14 -16.25 0.14 -7.30
CA ASP A 14 -17.08 1.23 -7.83
C ASP A 14 -17.99 0.79 -8.98
N LYS A 15 -17.59 -0.21 -9.77
CA LYS A 15 -18.42 -0.70 -10.89
C LYS A 15 -19.48 -1.70 -10.45
N ILE A 16 -19.21 -2.53 -9.45
CA ILE A 16 -20.12 -3.63 -9.09
C ILE A 16 -21.05 -3.28 -7.92
N SER A 17 -20.67 -2.37 -7.03
CA SER A 17 -21.50 -2.02 -5.87
C SER A 17 -22.73 -1.24 -6.29
N ARG A 18 -23.91 -1.74 -5.89
CA ARG A 18 -25.22 -1.13 -6.09
C ARG A 18 -25.54 -0.12 -5.02
N THR A 19 -25.07 -0.35 -3.80
CA THR A 19 -25.22 0.56 -2.67
C THR A 19 -23.87 1.00 -2.11
N ASN A 20 -23.88 1.97 -1.18
CA ASN A 20 -22.67 2.41 -0.51
C ASN A 20 -22.22 1.42 0.55
N GLU A 21 -23.14 0.68 1.17
CA GLU A 21 -22.82 -0.39 2.12
C GLU A 21 -22.01 -1.49 1.43
N GLU A 22 -22.46 -1.97 0.27
CA GLU A 22 -21.70 -2.95 -0.52
C GLU A 22 -20.31 -2.43 -0.91
N PHE A 23 -20.22 -1.15 -1.29
CA PHE A 23 -18.94 -0.52 -1.62
C PHE A 23 -18.00 -0.52 -0.41
N ILE A 24 -18.49 -0.09 0.76
CA ILE A 24 -17.71 -0.07 2.01
C ILE A 24 -17.23 -1.48 2.37
N ASP A 25 -18.06 -2.50 2.22
CA ASP A 25 -17.67 -3.88 2.51
C ASP A 25 -16.56 -4.38 1.58
N TYR A 26 -16.64 -4.05 0.28
CA TYR A 26 -15.54 -4.36 -0.65
C TYR A 26 -14.26 -3.58 -0.30
N ILE A 27 -14.36 -2.30 0.08
CA ILE A 27 -13.19 -1.53 0.51
C ILE A 27 -12.55 -2.13 1.77
N LYS A 28 -13.34 -2.55 2.76
CA LYS A 28 -12.82 -3.25 3.96
C LYS A 28 -12.09 -4.54 3.58
N MET A 29 -12.64 -5.29 2.63
CA MET A 29 -11.98 -6.49 2.10
C MET A 29 -10.66 -6.16 1.41
N LEU A 30 -10.57 -5.03 0.68
CA LEU A 30 -9.32 -4.57 0.07
C LEU A 30 -8.29 -4.14 1.12
N ASP A 31 -8.70 -3.37 2.14
CA ASP A 31 -7.78 -3.01 3.23
C ASP A 31 -7.26 -4.26 3.93
N ALA A 32 -8.12 -5.27 4.14
CA ALA A 32 -7.74 -6.53 4.76
C ALA A 32 -6.58 -7.23 4.02
N GLN A 33 -6.43 -7.03 2.71
CA GLN A 33 -5.33 -7.59 1.94
C GLN A 33 -3.95 -7.08 2.42
N GLY A 34 -2.96 -7.95 2.33
CA GLY A 34 -1.64 -7.73 2.92
C GLY A 34 -0.89 -6.53 2.33
N ASN A 35 -0.45 -5.60 3.18
CA ASN A 35 0.51 -4.53 2.86
C ASN A 35 1.96 -4.91 3.24
N CYS A 36 2.96 -4.51 2.43
CA CYS A 36 4.37 -4.85 2.60
C CYS A 36 4.80 -4.11 3.86
N GLY A 37 5.53 -4.76 4.76
CA GLY A 37 5.85 -4.23 6.08
C GLY A 37 4.68 -4.23 7.07
N ARG A 38 3.46 -3.85 6.65
CA ARG A 38 2.29 -3.74 7.55
C ARG A 38 1.65 -5.08 7.92
N LYS A 39 1.56 -6.02 6.99
CA LYS A 39 0.88 -7.32 7.19
C LYS A 39 1.73 -8.51 6.76
N SER A 40 2.73 -8.28 5.93
CA SER A 40 3.68 -9.32 5.52
C SER A 40 5.10 -8.77 5.54
N VAL A 41 6.05 -9.69 5.68
CA VAL A 41 7.48 -9.51 5.46
C VAL A 41 8.02 -10.77 4.79
N SER A 42 9.18 -10.68 4.17
CA SER A 42 9.86 -11.84 3.58
C SER A 42 11.24 -12.00 4.22
N ILE A 43 11.61 -13.25 4.55
CA ILE A 43 12.93 -13.60 5.07
C ILE A 43 13.63 -14.41 3.98
N TYR A 44 14.77 -13.92 3.51
CA TYR A 44 15.52 -14.52 2.41
C TYR A 44 16.52 -15.56 2.94
N PRO A 45 17.06 -16.46 2.09
CA PRO A 45 18.00 -17.50 2.51
C PRO A 45 19.25 -17.00 3.22
N ASP A 46 19.70 -15.77 2.92
CA ASP A 46 20.83 -15.10 3.58
C ASP A 46 20.47 -14.52 4.97
N GLY A 47 19.22 -14.66 5.38
CA GLY A 47 18.64 -14.14 6.62
C GLY A 47 18.15 -12.69 6.52
N SER A 48 18.28 -12.02 5.37
CA SER A 48 17.80 -10.65 5.22
C SER A 48 16.27 -10.60 5.30
N VAL A 49 15.76 -9.61 6.02
CA VAL A 49 14.32 -9.36 6.17
C VAL A 49 13.95 -8.19 5.26
N LYS A 50 12.93 -8.40 4.44
CA LYS A 50 12.43 -7.46 3.44
C LYS A 50 10.98 -7.09 3.73
N PRO A 51 10.51 -5.89 3.34
CA PRO A 51 9.10 -5.51 3.52
C PRO A 51 8.13 -6.49 2.85
N CYS A 52 8.52 -7.09 1.73
CA CYS A 52 7.83 -8.20 1.08
C CYS A 52 8.72 -8.74 -0.06
N GLN A 53 8.27 -9.80 -0.74
CA GLN A 53 8.97 -10.46 -1.84
C GLN A 53 9.20 -9.59 -3.10
N PHE A 54 8.66 -8.36 -3.11
CA PHE A 54 8.71 -7.45 -4.26
C PHE A 54 9.44 -6.13 -3.96
N VAL A 55 10.00 -6.00 -2.76
CA VAL A 55 10.79 -4.84 -2.33
C VAL A 55 12.15 -5.38 -1.92
N ASP A 56 13.07 -5.46 -2.87
CA ASP A 56 14.41 -6.01 -2.69
C ASP A 56 15.45 -4.92 -2.34
N TRP A 57 15.23 -3.68 -2.74
CA TRP A 57 16.11 -2.54 -2.44
C TRP A 57 16.10 -2.10 -0.97
N VAL A 58 15.05 -2.40 -0.20
CA VAL A 58 15.00 -2.11 1.25
C VAL A 58 15.43 -3.31 2.06
N SER A 59 16.20 -3.13 3.14
CA SER A 59 16.45 -4.18 4.13
C SER A 59 16.01 -3.73 5.51
N LEU A 60 15.08 -4.47 6.11
CA LEU A 60 14.59 -4.20 7.47
C LEU A 60 15.61 -4.63 8.55
N GLY A 61 16.53 -5.54 8.19
CA GLY A 61 17.51 -6.15 9.06
C GLY A 61 17.87 -7.56 8.60
N ASN A 62 18.58 -8.32 9.45
CA ASN A 62 18.91 -9.71 9.18
C ASN A 62 18.72 -10.57 10.44
N VAL A 63 17.96 -11.67 10.34
CA VAL A 63 17.62 -12.55 11.48
C VAL A 63 18.83 -13.28 12.06
N ARG A 64 19.92 -13.41 11.30
CA ARG A 64 21.20 -13.97 11.78
C ARG A 64 21.94 -13.00 12.70
N ARG A 65 21.59 -11.71 12.68
CA ARG A 65 22.24 -10.65 13.47
C ARG A 65 21.35 -10.08 14.57
N LYS A 66 20.03 -10.07 14.38
CA LYS A 66 19.06 -9.42 15.28
C LYS A 66 17.78 -10.25 15.36
N GLN A 67 17.19 -10.37 16.56
CA GLN A 67 15.92 -11.07 16.74
C GLN A 67 14.82 -10.46 15.87
N LEU A 68 13.98 -11.31 15.25
CA LEU A 68 12.93 -10.87 14.34
C LEU A 68 11.99 -9.82 14.99
N ARG A 69 11.57 -10.01 16.24
CA ARG A 69 10.74 -9.02 16.97
C ARG A 69 11.36 -7.62 17.08
N LYS A 70 12.70 -7.53 17.09
CA LYS A 70 13.43 -6.26 17.15
C LYS A 70 13.63 -5.66 15.75
N ILE A 71 13.61 -6.49 14.71
CA ILE A 71 13.57 -6.05 13.30
C ILE A 71 12.17 -5.51 12.98
N LEU A 72 11.13 -6.20 13.42
CA LEU A 72 9.72 -5.82 13.22
C LEU A 72 9.19 -4.78 14.23
N ASN A 73 10.09 -4.08 14.93
CA ASN A 73 9.67 -3.00 15.82
C ASN A 73 9.11 -1.84 14.97
N PRO A 74 7.93 -1.27 15.31
CA PRO A 74 7.34 -0.14 14.57
C PRO A 74 8.24 1.10 14.46
N GLU A 75 9.17 1.29 15.39
CA GLU A 75 10.17 2.36 15.36
C GLU A 75 11.40 2.03 14.51
N ASN A 76 11.44 0.88 13.84
CA ASN A 76 12.48 0.61 12.84
C ASN A 76 12.32 1.59 11.67
N PRO A 77 13.32 2.46 11.39
CA PRO A 77 13.20 3.50 10.36
C PRO A 77 12.97 2.93 8.96
N GLU A 78 13.43 1.71 8.68
CA GLU A 78 13.23 1.05 7.38
C GLU A 78 11.83 0.44 7.25
N LEU A 79 11.17 0.15 8.37
CA LEU A 79 9.83 -0.45 8.41
C LEU A 79 8.73 0.62 8.52
N LYS A 80 8.99 1.68 9.28
CA LYS A 80 8.01 2.73 9.60
C LYS A 80 7.30 3.33 8.36
N PRO A 81 8.01 3.65 7.25
CA PRO A 81 7.36 4.14 6.04
C PRO A 81 6.34 3.16 5.44
N PHE A 82 6.53 1.86 5.63
CA PHE A 82 5.62 0.83 5.16
C PHE A 82 4.42 0.61 6.08
N LEU A 83 4.56 0.88 7.38
CA LEU A 83 3.46 0.81 8.35
C LEU A 83 2.50 1.99 8.21
N GLU A 84 3.06 3.17 7.96
CA GLU A 84 2.37 4.46 7.90
C GLU A 84 2.36 5.04 6.49
N ILE A 85 2.24 4.17 5.48
CA ILE A 85 2.45 4.52 4.06
C ILE A 85 1.68 5.76 3.60
N GLU A 86 0.45 5.95 4.09
CA GLU A 86 -0.39 7.11 3.80
C GLU A 86 0.27 8.46 4.09
N ARG A 87 1.26 8.51 5.00
CA ARG A 87 2.02 9.71 5.36
C ARG A 87 3.20 9.98 4.43
N TYR A 88 3.70 8.95 3.74
CA TYR A 88 4.90 9.04 2.91
C TYR A 88 4.58 9.21 1.44
N LEU A 89 3.37 8.85 1.00
CA LEU A 89 2.97 8.96 -0.41
C LEU A 89 2.97 10.42 -0.90
N ARG A 90 3.63 10.62 -2.05
CA ARG A 90 3.81 11.90 -2.75
C ARG A 90 3.13 11.85 -4.11
N GLY A 91 3.39 12.86 -4.95
CA GLY A 91 2.85 12.94 -6.30
C GLY A 91 1.47 13.59 -6.38
N PRO A 92 1.07 14.08 -7.56
CA PRO A 92 -0.19 14.80 -7.75
C PRO A 92 -1.44 13.95 -7.46
N LYS A 93 -1.42 12.63 -7.69
CA LYS A 93 -2.54 11.75 -7.36
C LYS A 93 -2.50 11.24 -5.91
N CYS A 94 -1.43 10.58 -5.51
CA CYS A 94 -1.38 9.82 -4.26
C CYS A 94 -1.29 10.72 -3.01
N SER A 95 -0.68 11.90 -3.10
CA SER A 95 -0.57 12.84 -1.95
C SER A 95 -1.92 13.30 -1.39
N LYS A 96 -2.94 13.39 -2.25
CA LYS A 96 -4.32 13.80 -1.92
C LYS A 96 -5.33 12.67 -2.06
N CYS A 97 -4.86 11.45 -2.34
CA CYS A 97 -5.76 10.33 -2.62
C CYS A 97 -6.51 9.90 -1.34
N PRO A 98 -7.85 9.85 -1.36
CA PRO A 98 -8.63 9.44 -0.21
C PRO A 98 -8.44 7.94 0.09
N PHE A 99 -8.14 7.12 -0.90
CA PHE A 99 -7.90 5.67 -0.74
C PHE A 99 -6.45 5.29 -0.40
N ARG A 100 -5.57 6.25 -0.10
CA ARG A 100 -4.12 5.99 0.01
C ARG A 100 -3.72 4.98 1.09
N ARG A 101 -4.46 4.88 2.19
CA ARG A 101 -4.22 3.89 3.25
C ARG A 101 -4.62 2.48 2.82
N ILE A 102 -5.78 2.37 2.18
CA ILE A 102 -6.29 1.11 1.61
C ILE A 102 -5.32 0.65 0.52
N CYS A 103 -5.17 1.46 -0.55
CA CYS A 103 -4.40 1.10 -1.73
C CYS A 103 -2.88 1.01 -1.49
N GLY A 104 -2.34 1.75 -0.52
CA GLY A 104 -0.89 1.90 -0.33
C GLY A 104 -0.19 2.57 -1.51
N GLY A 105 -0.95 3.29 -2.34
CA GLY A 105 -0.52 4.00 -3.55
C GLY A 105 -0.19 3.13 -4.78
N GLY A 106 -0.35 1.81 -4.72
CA GLY A 106 -0.07 0.89 -5.83
C GLY A 106 1.26 0.15 -5.71
N SER A 107 1.95 -0.07 -6.84
CA SER A 107 3.26 -0.71 -6.87
C SER A 107 4.36 0.29 -6.53
N ARG A 108 5.15 0.00 -5.47
CA ARG A 108 6.27 0.90 -5.07
C ARG A 108 7.47 0.74 -5.99
N GLY A 109 7.75 -0.50 -6.40
CA GLY A 109 8.82 -0.78 -7.36
C GLY A 109 8.56 -0.13 -8.72
N ARG A 110 7.29 -0.03 -9.15
CA ARG A 110 6.98 0.68 -10.39
C ARG A 110 7.16 2.19 -10.29
N ALA A 111 6.77 2.79 -9.17
CA ALA A 111 7.00 4.21 -8.93
C ALA A 111 8.52 4.51 -8.88
N LEU A 112 9.29 3.65 -8.22
CA LEU A 112 10.75 3.75 -8.15
C LEU A 112 11.40 3.63 -9.54
N GLU A 113 11.07 2.59 -10.30
CA GLU A 113 11.67 2.35 -11.61
C GLU A 113 11.36 3.48 -12.60
N PHE A 114 10.13 3.98 -12.59
CA PHE A 114 9.68 4.94 -13.60
C PHE A 114 10.02 6.39 -13.25
N TYR A 115 10.00 6.76 -11.96
CA TYR A 115 10.19 8.13 -11.50
C TYR A 115 11.43 8.35 -10.61
N GLY A 116 12.11 7.28 -10.18
CA GLY A 116 13.18 7.37 -9.19
C GLY A 116 12.69 7.69 -7.77
N ASP A 117 11.38 7.60 -7.51
CA ASP A 117 10.76 7.84 -6.21
C ASP A 117 9.74 6.73 -5.89
N GLU A 118 10.09 5.82 -4.98
CA GLU A 118 9.22 4.72 -4.56
C GLU A 118 7.93 5.19 -3.84
N TRP A 119 7.93 6.44 -3.36
CA TRP A 119 6.79 7.06 -2.69
C TRP A 119 5.93 7.89 -3.65
N GLY A 120 6.34 8.01 -4.91
CA GLY A 120 5.58 8.70 -5.95
C GLY A 120 4.29 7.98 -6.37
N ASP A 121 3.62 8.57 -7.35
CA ASP A 121 2.43 7.99 -7.97
C ASP A 121 2.79 6.69 -8.70
N ASP A 122 1.92 5.68 -8.64
CA ASP A 122 2.04 4.52 -9.53
C ASP A 122 1.63 4.95 -10.96
N PRO A 123 2.53 4.87 -11.97
CA PRO A 123 2.25 5.33 -13.33
C PRO A 123 1.10 4.57 -14.02
N LEU A 124 0.69 3.38 -13.53
CA LEU A 124 -0.45 2.64 -14.10
C LEU A 124 -1.76 2.83 -13.34
N CYS A 125 -1.79 3.71 -12.33
CA CYS A 125 -3.03 4.04 -11.63
C CYS A 125 -3.96 4.85 -12.55
N PHE A 126 -4.91 4.17 -13.19
CA PHE A 126 -5.83 4.76 -14.17
C PHE A 126 -7.09 5.39 -13.55
N ILE A 127 -7.41 5.09 -12.28
CA ILE A 127 -8.62 5.62 -11.65
C ILE A 127 -8.49 7.11 -11.33
N ASP A 128 -9.62 7.81 -11.29
CA ASP A 128 -9.77 9.06 -10.56
C ASP A 128 -10.30 8.76 -9.15
N PRO A 129 -9.44 8.76 -8.13
CA PRO A 129 -9.86 8.42 -6.78
C PRO A 129 -10.74 9.52 -6.14
N ILE A 130 -10.62 10.77 -6.57
CA ILE A 130 -11.42 11.89 -6.04
C ILE A 130 -12.84 11.80 -6.58
N GLU A 131 -12.99 11.51 -7.86
CA GLU A 131 -14.30 11.29 -8.48
C GLU A 131 -15.04 10.12 -7.82
N ILE A 132 -14.37 8.98 -7.63
CA ILE A 132 -14.97 7.79 -6.99
C ILE A 132 -15.42 8.13 -5.55
N ALA A 133 -14.56 8.75 -4.75
CA ALA A 133 -14.90 9.12 -3.37
C ALA A 133 -16.09 10.10 -3.32
N ARG A 134 -16.11 11.10 -4.21
CA ARG A 134 -17.22 12.07 -4.33
C ARG A 134 -18.53 11.38 -4.73
N LYS A 135 -18.49 10.51 -5.73
CA LYS A 135 -19.65 9.75 -6.21
C LYS A 135 -20.24 8.86 -5.11
N ARG A 136 -19.38 8.18 -4.36
CA ARG A 136 -19.78 7.27 -3.28
C ARG A 136 -20.13 7.99 -1.97
N GLY A 137 -19.77 9.27 -1.82
CA GLY A 137 -20.07 10.04 -0.62
C GLY A 137 -19.42 9.45 0.64
N ILE A 138 -18.27 8.80 0.48
CA ILE A 138 -17.56 8.10 1.54
C ILE A 138 -16.36 8.93 2.02
N ASP A 139 -16.09 8.83 3.32
CA ASP A 139 -14.79 9.19 3.89
C ASP A 139 -13.99 7.91 4.11
N PRO A 140 -12.97 7.61 3.30
CA PRO A 140 -12.18 6.40 3.50
C PRO A 140 -11.42 6.39 4.83
N ALA A 141 -11.18 7.54 5.48
CA ALA A 141 -10.60 7.56 6.82
C ALA A 141 -11.54 6.93 7.87
N ALA A 142 -12.86 6.96 7.64
CA ALA A 142 -13.84 6.31 8.50
C ALA A 142 -13.94 4.78 8.30
N ILE A 143 -13.27 4.23 7.27
CA ILE A 143 -13.32 2.80 6.94
C ILE A 143 -12.16 2.00 7.60
N VAL A 144 -11.05 2.66 7.95
CA VAL A 144 -9.76 2.01 8.31
C VAL A 144 -9.12 2.45 9.61
#